data_AF-A0A969F1F2-F1
#
_entry.id   AF-A0A969F1F2-F1
#
_cell.length_a   1.000
_cell.length_b   1.000
_cell.length_c   1.000
_cell.angle_alpha   90.00
_cell.angle_beta   90.00
_cell.angle_gamma   90.00
#
_symmetry.space_group_name_H-M   'P 1'
#
loop_
_entity.id
_entity.type
_entity.pdbx_description
1 polymer ?
#
loop_
_entity_poly.entity_id
_entity_poly.type
_entity_poly.pdbx_seq_one_letter_code
_entity_poly.pdbx_strand_id
1 'polypeptide(L)'
;MRDLLKQFAVDFVPETVAAAKCINDWLAEQSQLPPLTPVQRGVGLAPFEVRGRHFSGMAQPYRFYLLGRVQAAYDSASMPDRQGIDALLRDCDLTEVLGATISRQIGRDGNLEVWL
;
A
#
# COMPACT_ATOMS: atom_id res chain seq x y z
N MET A 1 -23.05 -4.02 2.12
CA MET A 1 -21.79 -3.32 1.76
C MET A 1 -20.60 -3.81 2.58
N ARG A 2 -20.71 -3.96 3.92
CA ARG A 2 -19.62 -4.50 4.76
C ARG A 2 -19.20 -5.92 4.39
N ASP A 3 -20.13 -6.83 4.12
CA ASP A 3 -19.79 -8.20 3.70
C ASP A 3 -19.02 -8.27 2.36
N LEU A 4 -19.31 -7.33 1.45
CA LEU A 4 -18.58 -7.21 0.20
C LEU A 4 -17.13 -6.76 0.45
N LEU A 5 -16.94 -5.77 1.33
CA LEU A 5 -15.60 -5.31 1.69
C LEU A 5 -14.80 -6.37 2.45
N LYS A 6 -15.45 -7.17 3.32
CA LYS A 6 -14.80 -8.34 3.94
C LYS A 6 -14.35 -9.36 2.91
N GLN A 7 -15.19 -9.68 1.93
CA GLN A 7 -14.80 -10.61 0.87
C GLN A 7 -13.67 -10.05 0.01
N PHE A 8 -13.60 -8.73 -0.20
CA PHE A 8 -12.47 -8.06 -0.85
C PHE A 8 -11.19 -8.06 0.01
N ALA A 9 -11.31 -7.99 1.33
CA ALA A 9 -10.14 -8.00 2.21
C ALA A 9 -9.35 -9.32 2.13
N VAL A 10 -10.02 -10.44 1.81
CA VAL A 10 -9.45 -11.80 1.75
C VAL A 10 -8.23 -11.89 0.85
N ASP A 11 -8.22 -11.23 -0.30
CA ASP A 11 -7.10 -11.18 -1.24
C ASP A 11 -6.37 -9.84 -1.21
N PHE A 12 -7.11 -8.73 -1.10
CA PHE A 12 -6.53 -7.40 -1.15
C PHE A 12 -5.53 -7.12 -0.03
N VAL A 13 -5.81 -7.56 1.20
CA VAL A 13 -4.93 -7.31 2.36
C VAL A 13 -3.59 -8.05 2.22
N PRO A 14 -3.55 -9.39 2.09
CA PRO A 14 -2.28 -10.10 1.98
C PRO A 14 -1.48 -9.68 0.75
N GLU A 15 -2.14 -9.40 -0.38
CA GLU A 15 -1.47 -8.88 -1.58
C GLU A 15 -0.83 -7.51 -1.31
N THR A 16 -1.56 -6.59 -0.68
CA THR A 16 -1.08 -5.22 -0.41
C THR A 16 0.08 -5.24 0.57
N VAL A 17 0.00 -6.03 1.65
CA VAL A 17 1.10 -6.17 2.61
C VAL A 17 2.35 -6.77 1.95
N ALA A 18 2.18 -7.81 1.13
CA ALA A 18 3.30 -8.42 0.41
C ALA A 18 3.92 -7.45 -0.61
N ALA A 19 3.10 -6.68 -1.33
CA ALA A 19 3.59 -5.66 -2.27
C ALA A 19 4.39 -4.56 -1.55
N ALA A 20 3.94 -4.09 -0.38
CA ALA A 20 4.66 -3.12 0.43
C ALA A 20 6.04 -3.63 0.83
N LYS A 21 6.09 -4.88 1.31
CA LYS A 21 7.36 -5.54 1.65
C LYS A 21 8.28 -5.63 0.43
N CYS A 22 7.78 -6.12 -0.70
CA CYS A 22 8.57 -6.27 -1.92
C CYS A 22 9.12 -4.93 -2.41
N ILE A 23 8.34 -3.85 -2.34
CA ILE A 23 8.80 -2.49 -2.69
C ILE A 23 9.88 -2.02 -1.72
N ASN A 24 9.74 -2.28 -0.42
CA ASN A 24 10.73 -1.90 0.58
C ASN A 24 12.04 -2.66 0.42
N ASP A 25 11.98 -3.95 0.12
CA ASP A 25 13.16 -4.76 -0.19
C ASP A 25 13.86 -4.18 -1.43
N TRP A 26 13.10 -3.89 -2.50
CA TRP A 26 13.65 -3.26 -3.71
C TRP A 26 14.27 -1.89 -3.42
N LEU A 27 13.60 -1.03 -2.63
CA LEU A 27 14.10 0.29 -2.24
C LEU A 27 15.40 0.21 -1.43
N ALA A 28 15.55 -0.82 -0.59
CA ALA A 28 16.78 -1.05 0.18
C ALA A 28 17.98 -1.37 -0.74
N GLU A 29 17.74 -1.98 -1.90
CA GLU A 29 18.75 -2.25 -2.92
C GLU A 29 19.07 -1.00 -3.77
N GLN A 30 18.20 0.02 -3.75
CA GLN A 30 18.30 1.25 -4.55
C GLN A 30 19.01 2.40 -3.82
N SER A 31 20.14 2.13 -3.15
CA SER A 31 20.84 3.10 -2.28
C SER A 31 21.30 4.39 -2.97
N GLN A 32 21.43 4.40 -4.30
CA GLN A 32 21.86 5.55 -5.09
C GLN A 32 20.77 6.10 -6.03
N LEU A 33 19.51 5.71 -5.85
CA LEU A 33 18.41 6.16 -6.71
C LEU A 33 18.17 7.67 -6.55
N PRO A 34 18.41 8.48 -7.61
CA PRO A 34 18.26 9.92 -7.50
C PRO A 34 16.81 10.33 -7.17
N PRO A 35 16.61 11.40 -6.40
CA PRO A 35 15.30 12.06 -6.30
C PRO A 35 14.75 12.41 -7.68
N LEU A 36 13.43 12.51 -7.78
CA LEU A 36 12.68 12.79 -9.01
C LEU A 36 12.81 11.70 -10.09
N THR A 37 13.42 10.54 -9.78
CA THR A 37 13.44 9.42 -10.72
C THR A 37 12.01 8.90 -10.94
N PRO A 38 11.56 8.74 -12.20
CA PRO A 38 10.24 8.19 -12.50
C PRO A 38 10.03 6.81 -11.87
N VAL A 39 8.86 6.62 -11.28
CA VAL A 39 8.46 5.39 -10.61
C VAL A 39 8.15 4.31 -11.64
N GLN A 40 8.71 3.12 -11.45
CA GLN A 40 8.45 1.97 -12.30
C GLN A 40 7.02 1.46 -12.12
N ARG A 41 6.42 0.90 -13.18
CA ARG A 41 5.08 0.29 -13.12
C ARG A 41 5.01 -0.91 -12.16
N GLY A 42 6.13 -1.61 -12.00
CA GLY A 42 6.31 -2.69 -11.04
C GLY A 42 7.79 -2.89 -10.73
N VAL A 43 8.09 -3.27 -9.50
CA VAL A 43 9.49 -3.44 -9.01
C VAL A 43 9.83 -4.88 -8.64
N GLY A 44 8.86 -5.80 -8.75
CA GLY A 44 9.06 -7.21 -8.44
C GLY A 44 7.73 -7.96 -8.41
N LEU A 45 7.83 -9.26 -8.13
CA LEU A 45 6.70 -10.15 -7.89
C LEU A 45 6.64 -10.48 -6.40
N ALA A 46 5.61 -10.02 -5.72
CA ALA A 46 5.39 -10.23 -4.29
C ALA A 46 4.63 -11.54 -4.08
N PRO A 47 5.21 -12.55 -3.41
CA PRO A 47 4.51 -13.77 -3.04
C PRO A 47 3.57 -13.51 -1.86
N PHE A 48 2.37 -14.08 -1.90
CA PHE A 48 1.39 -14.03 -0.81
C PHE A 48 0.49 -15.26 -0.82
N GLU A 49 -0.21 -15.50 0.29
CA GLU A 49 -1.12 -16.63 0.43
C GLU A 49 -2.56 -16.14 0.62
N VAL A 50 -3.51 -16.78 -0.05
CA VAL A 50 -4.94 -16.60 0.17
C VAL A 50 -5.59 -17.97 0.35
N ARG A 51 -6.17 -18.23 1.52
CA ARG A 51 -6.89 -19.48 1.85
C ARG A 51 -6.06 -20.75 1.52
N GLY A 52 -4.79 -20.80 1.91
CA GLY A 52 -3.91 -21.95 1.65
C GLY A 52 -3.34 -22.03 0.23
N ARG A 53 -3.64 -21.07 -0.64
CA ARG A 53 -3.14 -21.02 -2.02
C ARG A 53 -2.12 -19.92 -2.18
N HIS A 54 -1.01 -20.26 -2.82
CA HIS A 54 0.08 -19.32 -3.08
C HIS A 54 -0.17 -18.57 -4.39
N PHE A 55 0.00 -17.27 -4.33
CA PHE A 55 -0.09 -16.35 -5.46
C PHE A 55 1.16 -15.48 -5.53
N SER A 56 1.36 -14.84 -6.69
CA SER A 56 2.38 -13.84 -6.85
C SER A 56 1.83 -12.68 -7.66
N GLY A 57 1.89 -11.49 -7.10
CA GLY A 57 1.35 -10.26 -7.68
C GLY A 57 2.47 -9.29 -8.03
N MET A 58 2.31 -8.54 -9.11
CA MET A 58 3.26 -7.47 -9.42
C MET A 58 3.19 -6.40 -8.33
N ALA A 59 4.32 -6.11 -7.68
CA ALA A 59 4.41 -5.05 -6.69
C ALA A 59 4.41 -3.69 -7.41
N GLN A 60 3.26 -3.03 -7.44
CA GLN A 60 3.01 -1.78 -8.17
C GLN A 60 3.13 -0.56 -7.24
N PRO A 61 4.22 0.24 -7.31
CA PRO A 61 4.40 1.38 -6.41
C PRO A 61 3.30 2.45 -6.51
N TYR A 62 2.65 2.60 -7.67
CA TYR A 62 1.53 3.53 -7.85
C TYR A 62 0.40 3.34 -6.82
N ARG A 63 0.09 2.09 -6.43
CA ARG A 63 -0.94 1.83 -5.39
C ARG A 63 -0.54 2.42 -4.04
N PHE A 64 0.76 2.54 -3.76
CA PHE A 64 1.29 3.12 -2.54
C PHE A 64 1.40 4.64 -2.59
N TYR A 65 1.51 5.24 -3.78
CA TYR A 65 1.26 6.68 -3.93
C TYR A 65 -0.18 7.04 -3.49
N LEU A 66 -1.17 6.25 -3.92
CA LEU A 66 -2.57 6.45 -3.51
C LEU A 66 -2.79 6.15 -2.02
N LEU A 67 -2.25 5.03 -1.52
CA LEU A 67 -2.38 4.64 -0.11
C LEU A 67 -1.69 5.65 0.82
N GLY A 68 -0.54 6.20 0.43
CA GLY A 68 0.14 7.26 1.17
C GLY A 68 -0.72 8.51 1.37
N ARG A 69 -1.60 8.83 0.40
CA ARG A 69 -2.57 9.93 0.55
C ARG A 69 -3.70 9.59 1.51
N VAL A 70 -4.15 8.33 1.54
CA VAL A 70 -5.14 7.84 2.51
C VAL A 70 -4.55 7.88 3.92
N GLN A 71 -3.31 7.43 4.08
CA GLN A 71 -2.56 7.49 5.35
C GLN A 71 -2.38 8.93 5.81
N ALA A 72 -1.95 9.84 4.93
CA ALA A 72 -1.84 11.26 5.27
C ALA A 72 -3.19 11.87 5.68
N ALA A 73 -4.29 11.51 5.00
CA ALA A 73 -5.63 11.96 5.39
C ALA A 73 -6.01 11.42 6.78
N TYR A 74 -5.78 10.14 7.04
CA TYR A 74 -5.99 9.51 8.35
C TYR A 74 -5.18 10.19 9.45
N ASP A 75 -3.90 10.47 9.21
CA ASP A 75 -2.99 11.12 10.16
C ASP A 75 -3.33 12.60 10.40
N SER A 76 -4.06 13.24 9.48
CA SER A 76 -4.56 14.60 9.63
C SER A 76 -5.96 14.67 10.29
N ALA A 77 -6.66 13.55 10.37
CA ALA A 77 -8.03 13.49 10.88
C ALA A 77 -8.09 13.70 12.40
N SER A 78 -9.24 14.16 12.88
CA SER A 78 -9.51 14.31 14.32
C SER A 78 -9.57 12.95 15.02
N MET A 79 -9.38 12.91 16.35
CA MET A 79 -9.49 11.66 17.10
C MET A 79 -10.85 10.94 16.91
N PRO A 80 -12.02 11.62 16.98
CA PRO A 80 -13.29 10.98 16.69
C PRO A 80 -13.36 10.40 15.27
N ASP A 81 -12.85 11.10 14.26
CA ASP A 81 -12.87 10.62 12.89
C ASP A 81 -11.97 9.39 12.71
N ARG A 82 -10.77 9.39 13.31
CA ARG A 82 -9.88 8.22 13.29
C ARG A 82 -10.52 7.00 13.94
N GLN A 83 -11.18 7.17 15.08
CA GLN A 83 -11.90 6.08 15.74
C GLN A 83 -13.01 5.50 14.83
N GLY A 84 -13.72 6.37 14.09
CA GLY A 84 -14.70 5.96 13.10
C GLY A 84 -14.08 5.17 11.94
N ILE A 85 -12.93 5.64 11.41
CA ILE A 85 -12.19 4.97 10.35
C ILE A 85 -11.68 3.61 10.83
N ASP A 86 -11.08 3.54 12.03
CA ASP A 86 -10.58 2.31 12.64
C ASP A 86 -11.70 1.29 12.83
N ALA A 87 -12.87 1.73 13.30
CA ALA A 87 -14.03 0.87 13.45
C ALA A 87 -14.50 0.33 12.10
N LEU A 88 -14.60 1.17 11.07
CA LEU A 88 -14.99 0.76 9.73
C LEU A 88 -14.01 -0.27 9.13
N LEU A 89 -12.71 0.00 9.21
CA LEU A 89 -11.68 -0.89 8.67
C LEU A 89 -11.65 -2.23 9.41
N ARG A 90 -11.77 -2.21 10.74
CA ARG A 90 -11.85 -3.43 11.55
C ARG A 90 -13.08 -4.26 11.20
N ASP A 91 -14.23 -3.61 11.06
CA ASP A 91 -15.47 -4.27 10.67
C ASP A 91 -15.45 -4.84 9.24
N CYS A 92 -14.46 -4.48 8.43
CA CYS A 92 -14.29 -4.95 7.06
C CYS A 92 -13.03 -5.80 6.86
N ASP A 93 -12.33 -6.17 7.94
CA ASP A 93 -11.06 -6.91 7.91
C ASP A 93 -9.94 -6.22 7.12
N LEU A 94 -9.95 -4.87 7.05
CA LEU A 94 -9.02 -4.04 6.26
C LEU A 94 -7.97 -3.31 7.11
N THR A 95 -7.91 -3.55 8.42
CA THR A 95 -7.05 -2.79 9.35
C THR A 95 -5.58 -2.75 8.91
N GLU A 96 -5.05 -3.86 8.41
CA GLU A 96 -3.64 -3.98 8.04
C GLU A 96 -3.25 -3.13 6.83
N VAL A 97 -4.22 -2.74 5.98
CA VAL A 97 -3.96 -1.91 4.79
C VAL A 97 -3.37 -0.56 5.18
N LEU A 98 -3.87 0.07 6.24
CA LEU A 98 -3.31 1.36 6.70
C LEU A 98 -1.86 1.22 7.15
N GLY A 99 -1.46 0.05 7.66
CA GLY A 99 -0.09 -0.23 8.08
C GLY A 99 0.87 -0.60 6.94
N ALA A 100 0.37 -0.83 5.73
CA ALA A 100 1.19 -1.16 4.57
C ALA A 100 1.89 0.10 4.01
N THR A 101 3.02 0.45 4.60
CA THR A 101 3.81 1.63 4.23
C THR A 101 5.05 1.27 3.40
N ILE A 102 5.53 2.23 2.62
CA ILE A 102 6.80 2.12 1.89
C ILE A 102 7.83 3.10 2.49
N SER A 103 9.11 2.71 2.45
CA SER A 103 10.23 3.41 3.12
C SER A 103 10.65 4.70 2.42
N ARG A 104 10.19 4.91 1.18
CA ARG A 104 10.43 6.12 0.40
C ARG A 104 9.12 6.63 -0.19
N GLN A 105 8.86 7.93 -0.03
CA GLN A 105 7.64 8.55 -0.53
C GLN A 105 7.66 8.68 -2.06
N ILE A 106 6.46 8.71 -2.63
CA ILE A 106 6.23 8.98 -4.05
C ILE A 106 5.51 10.33 -4.16
N GLY A 107 6.04 11.21 -5.00
CA GLY A 107 5.42 12.48 -5.37
C GLY A 107 4.97 12.48 -6.82
N ARG A 108 4.66 13.67 -7.35
CA ARG A 108 4.46 13.88 -8.78
C ARG A 108 5.33 15.02 -9.31
N ASP A 109 5.89 14.80 -10.49
CA ASP A 109 6.48 15.84 -11.32
C ASP A 109 5.74 15.86 -12.66
N GLY A 110 4.96 16.93 -12.87
CA GLY A 110 3.99 16.99 -13.96
C GLY A 110 2.98 15.84 -13.91
N ASN A 111 2.99 14.99 -14.94
CA ASN A 111 2.11 13.82 -15.07
C ASN A 111 2.78 12.49 -14.68
N LEU A 112 3.99 12.52 -14.10
CA LEU A 112 4.74 11.33 -13.70
C LEU A 112 4.79 11.22 -12.17
N GLU A 113 4.61 10.01 -11.67
CA GLU A 113 4.96 9.67 -10.29
C GLU A 113 6.48 9.53 -10.19
N VAL A 114 7.06 10.12 -9.14
CA VAL A 114 8.51 10.16 -8.93
C VAL A 114 8.88 9.80 -7.51
N TRP A 115 10.03 9.15 -7.33
CA TRP A 115 10.62 8.90 -6.02
C TRP A 115 11.13 10.21 -5.40
N LEU A 116 10.69 10.55 -4.20
CA LEU A 116 11.14 11.75 -3.47
C LEU A 116 12.44 11.44 -2.71
#